data_AF-A0A078M3P2-F1
#
_entry.id   AF-A0A078M3P2-F1
#
_cell.length_a   1.000
_cell.length_b   1.000
_cell.length_c   1.000
_cell.angle_alpha   90.00
_cell.angle_beta   90.00
_cell.angle_gamma   90.00
#
_symmetry.space_group_name_H-M   'P 1'
#
loop_
_entity.id
_entity.type
_entity.pdbx_description
1 polymer ?
#
loop_
_entity_poly.entity_id
_entity_poly.type
_entity_poly.pdbx_seq_one_letter_code
_entity_poly.pdbx_strand_id
1 'polypeptide(L)'
;MMAIKTTKGDLLDVMSLQEQIDHIVFDYMDTSVRHEIAHEQLNELFTEVQQYFASYIMKNNGVLPDASTYWLMFVSCVSQLSYFLSITTFTTAQQSADKTQAVQYAELAVATLPQMKNEDDELLVDEMNEKYTALIEDETKMREVVASLATARNDVATSLRLFAHYVTQHTVTS
;
A
#
# COMPACT_ATOMS: atom_id res chain seq x y z
N MET A 1 -2.54 -14.26 -13.91
CA MET A 1 -1.71 -14.16 -12.70
C MET A 1 -0.37 -13.57 -13.11
N MET A 2 -0.16 -12.29 -12.83
CA MET A 2 1.14 -11.62 -13.00
C MET A 2 1.86 -11.74 -11.67
N ALA A 3 2.88 -12.60 -11.60
CA ALA A 3 3.67 -12.78 -10.39
C ALA A 3 4.68 -11.65 -10.24
N ILE A 4 4.92 -11.19 -9.01
CA ILE A 4 6.03 -10.29 -8.70
C ILE A 4 7.35 -10.90 -9.17
N LYS A 5 8.17 -10.10 -9.85
CA LYS A 5 9.48 -10.54 -10.32
C LYS A 5 10.52 -10.29 -9.25
N THR A 6 11.59 -11.07 -9.25
CA THR A 6 12.78 -10.83 -8.44
C THR A 6 13.98 -10.54 -9.35
N THR A 7 14.85 -9.66 -8.88
CA THR A 7 16.13 -9.33 -9.49
C THR A 7 17.14 -10.45 -9.22
N LYS A 8 18.31 -10.39 -9.87
CA LYS A 8 19.40 -11.36 -9.68
C LYS A 8 19.95 -11.47 -8.23
N GLY A 9 19.53 -10.58 -7.33
CA GLY A 9 19.93 -10.57 -5.92
C GLY A 9 18.81 -10.97 -4.95
N ASP A 10 17.77 -11.69 -5.41
CA ASP A 10 16.57 -12.07 -4.65
C ASP A 10 15.74 -10.88 -4.13
N LEU A 11 16.06 -9.65 -4.51
CA LEU A 11 15.24 -8.47 -4.24
C LEU A 11 14.07 -8.43 -5.20
N LEU A 12 12.88 -8.05 -4.73
CA LEU A 12 11.72 -7.79 -5.55
C LEU A 12 12.04 -6.73 -6.62
N ASP A 13 11.62 -6.95 -7.86
CA ASP A 13 11.77 -5.96 -8.93
C ASP A 13 10.72 -4.85 -8.76
N VAL A 14 11.10 -3.82 -8.00
CA VAL A 14 10.19 -2.73 -7.61
C VAL A 14 9.71 -1.92 -8.82
N MET A 15 10.52 -1.83 -9.88
CA MET A 15 10.10 -1.17 -11.13
C MET A 15 8.96 -1.96 -11.78
N SER A 16 9.12 -3.28 -11.89
CA SER A 16 8.07 -4.12 -12.46
C SER A 16 6.83 -4.16 -11.56
N LEU A 17 6.95 -3.99 -10.25
CA LEU A 17 5.80 -3.87 -9.35
C LEU A 17 5.04 -2.57 -9.60
N GLN A 18 5.76 -1.44 -9.68
CA GLN A 18 5.15 -0.15 -9.98
C GLN A 18 4.41 -0.17 -11.31
N GLU A 19 5.03 -0.69 -12.38
CA GLU A 19 4.39 -0.84 -13.68
C GLU A 19 3.10 -1.69 -13.61
N GLN A 20 3.08 -2.76 -12.81
CA GLN A 20 1.90 -3.59 -12.64
C GLN A 20 0.77 -2.85 -11.91
N ILE A 21 1.09 -2.08 -10.87
CA ILE A 21 0.12 -1.23 -10.17
C ILE A 21 -0.49 -0.22 -11.16
N ASP A 22 0.37 0.50 -11.88
CA ASP A 22 -0.06 1.52 -12.84
C ASP A 22 -0.95 0.94 -13.94
N HIS A 23 -0.61 -0.24 -14.46
CA HIS A 23 -1.44 -0.95 -15.45
C HIS A 23 -2.81 -1.33 -14.90
N ILE A 24 -2.89 -1.85 -13.67
CA ILE A 24 -4.18 -2.23 -13.07
C ILE A 24 -5.06 -1.00 -12.85
N VAL A 25 -4.48 0.08 -12.31
CA VAL A 25 -5.20 1.34 -12.07
C VAL A 25 -5.71 1.91 -13.39
N PHE A 26 -4.85 2.00 -14.41
CA PHE A 26 -5.25 2.52 -15.71
C PHE A 26 -6.35 1.67 -16.37
N ASP A 27 -6.16 0.35 -16.46
CA ASP A 27 -7.08 -0.53 -17.19
C ASP A 27 -8.43 -0.70 -16.48
N TYR A 28 -8.43 -0.75 -15.14
CA TYR A 28 -9.60 -1.17 -14.38
C TYR A 28 -10.19 -0.11 -13.45
N MET A 29 -9.45 0.94 -13.08
CA MET A 29 -9.99 2.04 -12.28
C MET A 29 -10.32 3.25 -13.17
N ASP A 30 -9.38 3.67 -14.03
CA ASP A 30 -9.54 4.91 -14.80
C ASP A 30 -10.35 4.72 -16.09
N THR A 31 -10.09 3.64 -16.83
CA THR A 31 -10.69 3.45 -18.16
C THR A 31 -11.97 2.63 -18.13
N SER A 32 -11.93 1.40 -17.59
CA SER A 32 -13.08 0.49 -17.63
C SER A 32 -13.94 0.49 -16.38
N VAL A 33 -13.50 1.13 -15.29
CA VAL A 33 -14.25 1.28 -14.01
C VAL A 33 -14.75 -0.07 -13.46
N ARG A 34 -13.93 -1.12 -13.59
CA ARG A 34 -14.16 -2.47 -13.10
C ARG A 34 -13.43 -2.70 -11.78
N HIS A 35 -13.90 -2.01 -10.73
CA HIS A 35 -13.26 -2.01 -9.41
C HIS A 35 -13.13 -3.39 -8.77
N GLU A 36 -14.00 -4.35 -9.08
CA GLU A 36 -13.86 -5.74 -8.58
C GLU A 36 -12.62 -6.44 -9.15
N ILE A 37 -12.35 -6.25 -10.44
CA ILE A 37 -11.16 -6.82 -11.09
C ILE A 37 -9.90 -6.12 -10.58
N ALA A 38 -9.96 -4.79 -10.39
CA ALA A 38 -8.87 -4.05 -9.78
C ALA A 38 -8.57 -4.55 -8.36
N HIS A 39 -9.62 -4.73 -7.54
CA HIS A 39 -9.50 -5.23 -6.17
C HIS A 39 -8.80 -6.59 -6.14
N GLU A 40 -9.27 -7.55 -6.94
CA GLU A 40 -8.70 -8.90 -7.02
C GLU A 40 -7.21 -8.87 -7.36
N GLN A 41 -6.82 -8.15 -8.43
CA GLN A 41 -5.42 -8.12 -8.87
C GLN A 41 -4.50 -7.34 -7.93
N LEU A 42 -4.96 -6.22 -7.36
CA LEU A 42 -4.19 -5.47 -6.37
C LEU A 42 -4.00 -6.29 -5.08
N ASN A 43 -5.02 -7.06 -4.68
CA ASN A 43 -4.94 -7.87 -3.47
C ASN A 43 -3.99 -9.07 -3.66
N GLU A 44 -3.96 -9.68 -4.85
CA GLU A 44 -2.94 -10.67 -5.21
C GLU A 44 -1.53 -10.08 -5.11
N LEU A 45 -1.28 -8.93 -5.76
CA LEU A 45 0.02 -8.26 -5.68
C LEU A 45 0.42 -7.91 -4.25
N PHE A 46 -0.51 -7.40 -3.45
CA PHE A 46 -0.24 -7.01 -2.08
C PHE A 46 0.12 -8.22 -1.22
N THR A 47 -0.59 -9.33 -1.39
CA THR A 47 -0.28 -10.60 -0.73
C THR A 47 1.14 -11.07 -1.07
N GLU A 48 1.53 -11.01 -2.34
CA GLU A 48 2.88 -11.39 -2.78
C GLU A 48 3.95 -10.45 -2.19
N VAL A 49 3.68 -9.14 -2.12
CA VAL A 49 4.57 -8.15 -1.49
C VAL A 49 4.74 -8.43 0.01
N GLN A 50 3.65 -8.76 0.73
CA GLN A 50 3.70 -9.15 2.13
C GLN A 50 4.54 -10.42 2.33
N GLN A 51 4.33 -11.44 1.50
CA GLN A 51 5.07 -12.70 1.56
C GLN A 51 6.57 -12.51 1.28
N TYR A 52 6.90 -11.70 0.27
CA TYR A 52 8.27 -11.31 -0.03
C TYR A 52 8.92 -10.64 1.18
N PHE A 53 8.27 -9.63 1.77
CA PHE A 53 8.84 -8.87 2.86
C PHE A 53 8.96 -9.69 4.16
N ALA A 54 7.96 -10.52 4.47
CA ALA A 54 8.03 -11.49 5.56
C ALA A 54 9.22 -12.45 5.39
N SER A 55 9.40 -12.98 4.18
CA SER A 55 10.52 -13.86 3.84
C SER A 55 11.87 -13.14 3.95
N TYR A 56 11.94 -11.87 3.53
CA TYR A 56 13.13 -11.04 3.68
C TYR A 56 13.50 -10.88 5.17
N ILE A 57 12.54 -10.49 6.01
CA ILE A 57 12.76 -10.30 7.46
C ILE A 57 13.22 -11.62 8.10
N MET A 58 12.57 -12.73 7.76
CA MET A 58 12.92 -14.04 8.29
C MET A 58 14.35 -14.46 7.92
N LYS A 59 14.74 -14.30 6.65
CA LYS A 59 16.11 -14.60 6.18
C LYS A 59 17.17 -13.73 6.86
N ASN A 60 16.79 -12.53 7.32
CA ASN A 60 17.66 -11.58 8.00
C ASN A 60 17.48 -11.58 9.53
N ASN A 61 16.97 -12.66 10.13
CA ASN A 61 16.78 -12.81 11.58
C ASN A 61 16.01 -11.66 12.25
N GLY A 62 14.98 -11.14 11.57
CA GLY A 62 14.17 -10.03 12.10
C GLY A 62 14.76 -8.64 11.84
N VAL A 63 15.95 -8.54 11.24
CA VAL A 63 16.61 -7.26 10.99
C VAL A 63 15.99 -6.60 9.75
N LEU A 64 15.50 -5.36 9.94
CA LEU A 64 15.02 -4.53 8.85
C LEU A 64 16.19 -3.99 8.01
N PRO A 65 15.97 -3.79 6.70
CA PRO A 65 17.01 -3.24 5.85
C PRO A 65 17.32 -1.78 6.17
N ASP A 66 18.55 -1.37 5.91
CA ASP A 66 18.93 0.04 5.94
C ASP A 66 18.21 0.84 4.86
N ALA A 67 17.96 2.12 5.15
CA ALA A 67 17.38 3.05 4.20
C ALA A 67 18.24 3.16 2.94
N SER A 68 17.63 2.90 1.78
CA SER A 68 18.26 3.03 0.47
C SER A 68 17.23 3.47 -0.56
N THR A 69 17.68 3.86 -1.76
CA THR A 69 16.79 4.18 -2.88
C THR A 69 15.85 3.02 -3.21
N TYR A 70 16.36 1.78 -3.20
CA TYR A 70 15.54 0.59 -3.42
C TYR A 70 14.38 0.50 -2.40
N TRP A 71 14.71 0.62 -1.11
CA TRP A 71 13.70 0.50 -0.05
C TRP A 71 12.75 1.68 0.02
N LEU A 72 13.19 2.88 -0.39
CA LEU A 72 12.31 4.02 -0.61
C LEU A 72 11.24 3.68 -1.66
N MET A 73 11.66 3.21 -2.83
CA MET A 73 10.73 2.83 -3.90
C MET A 73 9.79 1.70 -3.47
N PHE A 74 10.32 0.73 -2.73
CA PHE A 74 9.53 -0.38 -2.20
C PHE A 74 8.40 0.14 -1.28
N VAL A 75 8.70 1.00 -0.31
CA VAL A 75 7.66 1.53 0.59
C VAL A 75 6.72 2.51 -0.11
N SER A 76 7.17 3.22 -1.15
CA SER A 76 6.29 4.00 -2.02
C SER A 76 5.26 3.10 -2.72
N CYS A 77 5.70 1.96 -3.28
CA CYS A 77 4.78 0.99 -3.89
C CYS A 77 3.82 0.38 -2.85
N VAL A 78 4.30 0.06 -1.64
CA VAL A 78 3.43 -0.44 -0.55
C VAL A 78 2.35 0.58 -0.21
N SER A 79 2.72 1.85 -0.07
CA SER A 79 1.78 2.93 0.24
C SER A 79 0.74 3.12 -0.86
N GLN A 80 1.17 3.19 -2.12
CA GLN A 80 0.27 3.30 -3.29
C GLN A 80 -0.66 2.08 -3.42
N LEU A 81 -0.11 0.87 -3.27
CA LEU A 81 -0.89 -0.36 -3.36
C LEU A 81 -1.95 -0.43 -2.25
N SER A 82 -1.58 -0.05 -1.03
CA SER A 82 -2.51 0.03 0.11
C SER A 82 -3.59 1.09 -0.12
N TYR A 83 -3.23 2.22 -0.74
CA TYR A 83 -4.19 3.25 -1.12
C TYR A 83 -5.22 2.72 -2.11
N PHE A 84 -4.78 2.17 -3.25
CA PHE A 84 -5.71 1.65 -4.26
C PHE A 84 -6.53 0.47 -3.73
N LEU A 85 -5.95 -0.37 -2.87
CA LEU A 85 -6.71 -1.40 -2.16
C LEU A 85 -7.78 -0.81 -1.26
N SER A 86 -7.49 0.26 -0.51
CA SER A 86 -8.50 0.95 0.28
C SER A 86 -9.67 1.41 -0.58
N ILE A 87 -9.39 2.11 -1.69
CA ILE A 87 -10.41 2.64 -2.60
C ILE A 87 -11.26 1.53 -3.21
N THR A 88 -10.62 0.50 -3.76
CA THR A 88 -11.33 -0.61 -4.38
C THR A 88 -12.16 -1.37 -3.34
N THR A 89 -11.62 -1.61 -2.14
CA THR A 89 -12.36 -2.27 -1.05
C THR A 89 -13.56 -1.45 -0.59
N PHE A 90 -13.45 -0.13 -0.44
CA PHE A 90 -14.60 0.74 -0.13
C PHE A 90 -15.68 0.66 -1.21
N THR A 91 -15.26 0.66 -2.48
CA THR A 91 -16.17 0.71 -3.62
C THR A 91 -16.91 -0.62 -3.82
N THR A 92 -16.26 -1.74 -3.50
CA THR A 92 -16.83 -3.09 -3.67
C THR A 92 -17.41 -3.68 -2.38
N ALA A 93 -17.32 -2.96 -1.26
CA ALA A 93 -17.78 -3.42 0.05
C ALA A 93 -19.25 -3.85 0.04
N GLN A 94 -19.51 -5.10 0.46
CA GLN A 94 -20.87 -5.63 0.61
C GLN A 94 -21.30 -5.69 2.08
N GLN A 95 -20.34 -5.64 3.00
CA GLN A 95 -20.56 -5.74 4.44
C GLN A 95 -19.69 -4.74 5.23
N SER A 96 -20.07 -4.48 6.48
CA SER A 96 -19.32 -3.56 7.35
C SER A 96 -17.87 -4.00 7.59
N ALA A 97 -17.60 -5.31 7.57
CA ALA A 97 -16.24 -5.83 7.74
C ALA A 97 -15.31 -5.39 6.60
N ASP A 98 -15.82 -5.32 5.37
CA ASP A 98 -15.04 -4.86 4.21
C ASP A 98 -14.69 -3.38 4.36
N LYS A 99 -15.62 -2.55 4.85
CA LYS A 99 -15.35 -1.13 5.14
C LYS A 99 -14.31 -0.96 6.24
N THR A 100 -14.34 -1.80 7.28
CA THR A 100 -13.28 -1.81 8.31
C THR A 100 -11.93 -2.18 7.71
N GLN A 101 -11.88 -3.19 6.84
CA GLN A 101 -10.66 -3.57 6.13
C GLN A 101 -10.15 -2.45 5.22
N ALA A 102 -11.04 -1.75 4.52
CA ALA A 102 -10.70 -0.61 3.67
C ALA A 102 -10.08 0.54 4.48
N VAL A 103 -10.59 0.81 5.68
CA VAL A 103 -9.97 1.78 6.62
C VAL A 103 -8.58 1.31 7.05
N GLN A 104 -8.38 0.03 7.34
CA GLN A 104 -7.05 -0.48 7.71
C GLN A 104 -6.03 -0.33 6.57
N TYR A 105 -6.46 -0.54 5.33
CA TYR A 105 -5.63 -0.25 4.16
C TYR A 105 -5.34 1.24 4.02
N ALA A 106 -6.31 2.11 4.30
CA ALA A 106 -6.10 3.57 4.31
C ALA A 106 -5.06 3.97 5.37
N GLU A 107 -5.23 3.49 6.60
CA GLU A 107 -4.29 3.71 7.71
C GLU A 107 -2.88 3.24 7.33
N LEU A 108 -2.76 2.06 6.71
CA LEU A 108 -1.47 1.54 6.24
C LEU A 108 -0.84 2.40 5.14
N ALA A 109 -1.63 2.82 4.16
CA ALA A 109 -1.17 3.66 3.05
C ALA A 109 -0.55 4.94 3.59
N VAL A 110 -1.24 5.62 4.51
CA VAL A 110 -0.74 6.85 5.16
C VAL A 110 0.46 6.56 6.05
N ALA A 111 0.41 5.51 6.86
CA ALA A 111 1.50 5.17 7.79
C ALA A 111 2.80 4.81 7.07
N THR A 112 2.73 4.18 5.90
CA THR A 112 3.92 3.75 5.15
C THR A 112 4.43 4.79 4.17
N LEU A 113 3.70 5.89 3.99
CA LEU A 113 4.02 6.97 3.07
C LEU A 113 5.40 7.59 3.40
N PRO A 114 6.42 7.39 2.54
CA PRO A 114 7.73 7.93 2.78
C PRO A 114 7.77 9.44 2.55
N GLN A 115 8.81 10.10 3.05
CA GLN A 115 9.04 11.52 2.79
C GLN A 115 9.13 11.80 1.28
N MET A 116 8.21 12.65 0.84
CA MET A 116 8.02 13.07 -0.55
C MET A 116 9.10 14.03 -1.00
N LYS A 117 9.42 14.00 -2.29
CA LYS A 117 10.53 14.79 -2.86
C LYS A 117 10.12 15.65 -4.05
N ASN A 118 8.93 15.47 -4.61
CA ASN A 118 8.47 16.18 -5.81
C ASN A 118 6.98 16.56 -5.75
N GLU A 119 6.55 17.33 -6.73
CA GLU A 119 5.16 17.81 -6.87
C GLU A 119 4.17 16.66 -7.14
N ASP A 120 4.58 15.62 -7.87
CA ASP A 120 3.72 14.45 -8.16
C ASP A 120 3.33 13.71 -6.87
N ASP A 121 4.25 13.60 -5.91
CA ASP A 121 3.98 13.02 -4.60
C ASP A 121 2.94 13.85 -3.82
N GLU A 122 2.97 15.19 -3.95
CA GLU A 122 2.00 16.08 -3.29
C GLU A 122 0.61 15.94 -3.88
N LEU A 123 0.49 15.76 -5.21
CA LEU A 123 -0.78 15.48 -5.88
C LEU A 123 -1.42 14.18 -5.38
N LEU A 124 -0.61 13.14 -5.13
CA LEU A 124 -1.10 11.88 -4.56
C LEU A 124 -1.69 12.10 -3.15
N VAL A 125 -1.07 12.95 -2.31
CA VAL A 125 -1.60 13.25 -0.97
C VAL A 125 -2.93 13.95 -1.03
N ASP A 126 -3.05 14.93 -1.93
CA ASP A 126 -4.30 15.66 -2.13
C ASP A 126 -5.41 14.71 -2.61
N GLU A 127 -5.08 13.80 -3.52
CA GLU A 127 -6.01 12.76 -3.97
C GLU A 127 -6.40 11.80 -2.82
N MET A 128 -5.43 11.32 -2.03
CA MET A 128 -5.71 10.49 -0.86
C MET A 128 -6.64 11.20 0.12
N ASN A 129 -6.39 12.49 0.40
CA ASN A 129 -7.21 13.30 1.28
C ASN A 129 -8.65 13.43 0.76
N GLU A 130 -8.82 13.77 -0.51
CA GLU A 130 -10.14 13.87 -1.13
C GLU A 130 -10.90 12.55 -1.06
N LYS A 131 -10.26 11.44 -1.46
CA LYS A 131 -10.91 10.13 -1.47
C LYS A 131 -11.26 9.64 -0.07
N TYR A 132 -10.36 9.76 0.90
CA TYR A 132 -10.64 9.30 2.26
C TYR A 132 -11.70 10.14 2.96
N THR A 133 -11.73 11.45 2.70
CA THR A 133 -12.82 12.33 3.18
C THR A 133 -14.18 11.89 2.60
N ALA A 134 -14.20 11.42 1.35
CA ALA A 134 -15.42 11.00 0.68
C ALA A 134 -15.89 9.58 1.04
N LEU A 135 -14.96 8.64 1.25
CA LEU A 135 -15.27 7.20 1.35
C LEU A 135 -15.34 6.68 2.80
N ILE A 136 -14.63 7.30 3.74
CA ILE A 136 -14.62 6.85 5.14
C ILE A 136 -15.87 7.40 5.86
N GLU A 137 -16.85 6.53 6.10
CA GLU A 137 -18.13 6.90 6.74
C GLU A 137 -18.00 7.20 8.24
N ASP A 138 -17.07 6.55 8.94
CA ASP A 138 -16.80 6.83 10.35
C ASP A 138 -16.02 8.16 10.45
N GLU A 139 -16.70 9.20 10.92
CA GLU A 139 -16.16 10.55 11.03
C GLU A 139 -14.92 10.65 11.92
N THR A 140 -14.81 9.81 12.97
CA THR A 140 -13.63 9.78 13.83
C THR A 140 -12.45 9.20 13.06
N LYS A 141 -12.66 8.05 12.40
CA LYS A 141 -11.63 7.41 11.60
C LYS A 141 -11.20 8.23 10.38
N MET A 142 -12.15 8.85 9.71
CA MET A 142 -11.87 9.77 8.60
C MET A 142 -10.91 10.87 9.06
N ARG A 143 -11.21 11.54 10.18
CA ARG A 143 -10.35 12.59 10.74
C ARG A 143 -8.98 12.07 11.13
N GLU A 144 -8.88 10.89 11.75
CA GLU A 144 -7.60 10.28 12.12
C GLU A 144 -6.71 10.03 10.89
N VAL A 145 -7.28 9.42 9.84
CA VAL A 145 -6.55 9.11 8.60
C VAL A 145 -6.14 10.39 7.87
N VAL A 146 -7.05 11.35 7.71
CA VAL A 146 -6.77 12.62 7.02
C VAL A 146 -5.77 13.49 7.79
N ALA A 147 -5.87 13.56 9.13
CA ALA A 147 -4.88 14.28 9.93
C ALA A 147 -3.49 13.62 9.85
N SER A 148 -3.45 12.30 9.72
CA SER A 148 -2.21 11.57 9.54
C SER A 148 -1.56 11.90 8.19
N LEU A 149 -2.32 12.12 7.10
CA LEU A 149 -1.76 12.55 5.80
C LEU A 149 -0.99 13.88 5.88
N ALA A 150 -1.47 14.82 6.70
CA ALA A 150 -0.80 16.11 6.88
C ALA A 150 0.54 16.02 7.61
N THR A 151 0.81 14.90 8.29
CA THR A 151 1.98 14.74 9.18
C THR A 151 2.87 13.55 8.83
N ALA A 152 2.35 12.55 8.12
CA ALA A 152 3.05 11.35 7.70
C ALA A 152 4.01 11.68 6.56
N ARG A 153 5.23 12.08 6.94
CA ARG A 153 6.40 12.19 6.06
C ARG A 153 7.51 11.36 6.70
N ASN A 154 7.31 10.05 6.71
CA ASN A 154 8.18 9.13 7.44
C ASN A 154 9.52 8.96 6.71
N ASP A 155 10.60 8.81 7.49
CA ASP A 155 11.83 8.27 6.91
C ASP A 155 11.61 6.81 6.48
N VAL A 156 12.45 6.34 5.54
CA VAL A 156 12.31 4.98 4.96
C VAL A 156 12.34 3.91 6.05
N ALA A 157 13.18 4.06 7.08
CA ALA A 157 13.28 3.10 8.17
C ALA A 157 11.98 3.00 8.98
N THR A 158 11.31 4.13 9.22
CA THR A 158 10.02 4.20 9.91
C THR A 158 8.92 3.57 9.07
N SER A 159 8.84 3.87 7.77
CA SER A 159 7.88 3.23 6.86
C SER A 159 8.06 1.70 6.81
N LEU A 160 9.32 1.22 6.71
CA LEU A 160 9.63 -0.20 6.74
C LEU A 160 9.20 -0.86 8.07
N ARG A 161 9.43 -0.20 9.20
CA ARG A 161 9.04 -0.69 10.53
C ARG A 161 7.52 -0.79 10.66
N LEU A 162 6.78 0.21 10.18
CA LEU A 162 5.32 0.22 10.22
C LEU A 162 4.75 -0.87 9.31
N PHE A 163 5.31 -1.05 8.11
CA PHE A 163 4.91 -2.15 7.24
C PHE A 163 5.26 -3.53 7.84
N ALA A 164 6.44 -3.67 8.46
CA ALA A 164 6.80 -4.92 9.13
C ALA A 164 5.83 -5.27 10.26
N HIS A 165 5.43 -4.28 11.06
CA HIS A 165 4.42 -4.45 12.10
C HIS A 165 3.09 -4.93 11.51
N TYR A 166 2.62 -4.29 10.44
CA TYR A 166 1.42 -4.70 9.74
C TYR A 166 1.53 -6.14 9.22
N VAL A 167 2.63 -6.49 8.56
CA VAL A 167 2.88 -7.86 8.06
C VAL A 167 2.84 -8.87 9.20
N THR A 168 3.50 -8.63 10.33
CA THR A 168 3.49 -9.56 11.47
C THR A 168 2.10 -9.81 12.07
N GLN A 169 1.18 -8.85 11.95
CA GLN A 169 -0.20 -8.98 12.43
C GLN A 169 -1.10 -9.70 11.44
N HIS A 170 -0.79 -9.64 10.14
CA HIS A 170 -1.67 -10.10 9.05
C HIS A 170 -1.14 -11.31 8.27
N THR A 171 0.12 -11.70 8.44
CA THR A 171 0.61 -13.01 8.01
C THR A 171 0.41 -14.02 9.13
N VAL A 172 -0.76 -14.65 9.14
CA VAL A 172 -0.94 -15.91 9.88
C VAL A 172 0.00 -16.92 9.24
N THR A 173 1.01 -17.36 10.00
CA THR A 173 1.87 -18.48 9.62
C THR A 173 0.96 -19.67 9.35
N SER A 174 0.80 -20.03 8.08
CA SER A 174 0.08 -21.23 7.65
C SER A 174 0.86 -22.48 8.03
#